data_AF-A0A177C1U6-F1
#
_entry.id   AF-A0A177C1U6-F1
#
_cell.length_a   1.000
_cell.length_b   1.000
_cell.length_c   1.000
_cell.angle_alpha   90.00
_cell.angle_beta   90.00
_cell.angle_gamma   90.00
#
_symmetry.space_group_name_H-M   'P 1'
#
loop_
_entity.id
_entity.type
_entity.pdbx_description
1 polymer ?
#
loop_
_entity_poly.entity_id
_entity_poly.type
_entity_poly.pdbx_seq_one_letter_code
_entity_poly.pdbx_strand_id
1 'polypeptide(L)'
;MLEALAAGTTTVVDHAHIIFSPDHARLGIAATASSGIRAVYCYDATARPKSVSPLEMGQNPLEDWVMETFTALADQAPFGDGRVTLGFAYDMWFLPPKVTRGVLDQVDAKNIRTITTHGIPQTSIARDLKKSGLLDERYLISHGGPFSSEDAEIIKQTGAHVSSTPSTELQMFIAGRPVCFNASFTEGEGRAGIQEKASLGVDCHSNQSGSIISEARIGLQDARMHFHENLRGKTARKLPESLSVEAAFNLATIKGAEAVRMESEIGRIAEGYRADLVIFDGLSPAMVCAAQYDPVAAIILHCSPGDIDMVLVDGMVRKKDGLLLPVSVDDLAKEAVSATSLTWKDIARETMKSQQAIVKQADQVDVAEGVAALKKLWHWDESTFVN
;
A
#
# COMPACT_ATOMS: atom_id res chain seq x y z
N MET A 1 10.40 -1.73 -1.68
CA MET A 1 11.10 -0.92 -0.64
C MET A 1 12.10 0.08 -1.20
N LEU A 2 13.21 -0.35 -1.80
CA LEU A 2 14.26 0.59 -2.23
C LEU A 2 13.84 1.55 -3.35
N GLU A 3 12.99 1.12 -4.27
CA GLU A 3 12.36 2.03 -5.25
C GLU A 3 11.53 3.11 -4.54
N ALA A 4 10.77 2.73 -3.51
CA ALA A 4 10.00 3.67 -2.69
C ALA A 4 10.92 4.68 -1.99
N LEU A 5 12.04 4.23 -1.42
CA LEU A 5 13.08 5.12 -0.87
C LEU A 5 13.67 6.05 -1.93
N ALA A 6 13.92 5.57 -3.16
CA ALA A 6 14.41 6.42 -4.24
C ALA A 6 13.40 7.52 -4.62
N ALA A 7 12.11 7.22 -4.49
CA ALA A 7 10.98 8.11 -4.70
C ALA A 7 10.56 8.91 -3.44
N GLY A 8 11.34 8.86 -2.35
CA GLY A 8 11.12 9.67 -1.15
C GLY A 8 10.15 9.07 -0.12
N THR A 9 9.65 7.85 -0.31
CA THR A 9 8.84 7.17 0.70
C THR A 9 9.72 6.64 1.82
N THR A 10 9.44 7.06 3.06
CA THR A 10 10.19 6.66 4.27
C THR A 10 9.49 5.55 5.07
N THR A 11 8.17 5.43 4.95
CA THR A 11 7.35 4.43 5.63
C THR A 11 6.44 3.70 4.65
N VAL A 12 6.36 2.37 4.76
CA VAL A 12 5.50 1.51 3.93
C VAL A 12 4.65 0.60 4.81
N VAL A 13 3.36 0.47 4.48
CA VAL A 13 2.55 -0.67 4.92
C VAL A 13 2.62 -1.70 3.81
N ASP A 14 3.20 -2.85 4.12
CA ASP A 14 3.37 -3.94 3.17
C ASP A 14 2.25 -4.95 3.39
N HIS A 15 1.25 -4.98 2.53
CA HIS A 15 0.32 -6.11 2.45
C HIS A 15 1.08 -7.27 1.81
N ALA A 16 1.78 -8.05 2.64
CA ALA A 16 2.82 -8.95 2.20
C ALA A 16 2.24 -10.26 1.63
N HIS A 17 1.74 -10.18 0.39
CA HIS A 17 1.36 -11.35 -0.38
C HIS A 17 2.56 -12.23 -0.72
N ILE A 18 2.27 -13.47 -1.16
CA ILE A 18 3.26 -14.45 -1.65
C ILE A 18 4.06 -15.08 -0.49
N ILE A 19 3.46 -15.20 0.69
CA ILE A 19 4.01 -16.00 1.77
C ILE A 19 3.66 -17.47 1.52
N PHE A 20 4.49 -18.16 0.73
CA PHE A 20 4.24 -19.56 0.34
C PHE A 20 4.88 -20.59 1.28
N SER A 21 5.79 -20.15 2.15
CA SER A 21 6.45 -20.95 3.19
C SER A 21 6.91 -20.05 4.35
N PRO A 22 7.29 -20.62 5.51
CA PRO A 22 7.85 -19.84 6.62
C PRO A 22 9.07 -19.01 6.22
N ASP A 23 9.92 -19.54 5.34
CA ASP A 23 11.10 -18.82 4.86
C ASP A 23 10.75 -17.61 3.98
N HIS A 24 9.65 -17.62 3.24
CA HIS A 24 9.22 -16.45 2.47
C HIS A 24 8.90 -15.27 3.40
N ALA A 25 8.16 -15.51 4.49
CA ALA A 25 7.87 -14.47 5.47
C ALA A 25 9.15 -13.98 6.16
N ARG A 26 10.00 -14.91 6.61
CA ARG A 26 11.24 -14.59 7.30
C ARG A 26 12.20 -13.78 6.43
N LEU A 27 12.42 -14.20 5.19
CA LEU A 27 13.30 -13.51 4.23
C LEU A 27 12.67 -12.21 3.72
N GLY A 28 11.34 -12.13 3.61
CA GLY A 28 10.61 -10.91 3.28
C GLY A 28 10.82 -9.82 4.34
N ILE A 29 10.66 -10.17 5.62
CA ILE A 29 10.97 -9.28 6.75
C ILE A 29 12.44 -8.88 6.74
N ALA A 30 13.35 -9.82 6.53
CA ALA A 30 14.79 -9.56 6.47
C ALA A 30 15.15 -8.60 5.33
N ALA A 31 14.56 -8.75 4.15
CA ALA A 31 14.74 -7.85 3.02
C ALA A 31 14.20 -6.45 3.31
N THR A 32 13.04 -6.36 3.95
CA THR A 32 12.45 -5.09 4.40
C THR A 32 13.34 -4.39 5.42
N ALA A 33 13.84 -5.12 6.43
CA ALA A 33 14.79 -4.59 7.42
C ALA A 33 16.11 -4.13 6.77
N SER A 34 16.66 -4.95 5.87
CA SER A 34 17.89 -4.64 5.11
C SER A 34 17.74 -3.36 4.30
N SER A 35 16.56 -3.12 3.70
CA SER A 35 16.32 -1.92 2.89
C SER A 35 16.50 -0.61 3.68
N GLY A 36 16.38 -0.66 5.01
CA GLY A 36 16.51 0.49 5.88
C GLY A 36 15.29 1.41 5.92
N ILE A 37 14.19 1.02 5.28
CA ILE A 37 12.89 1.69 5.35
C ILE A 37 12.20 1.42 6.69
N ARG A 38 11.27 2.29 7.08
CA ARG A 38 10.31 1.99 8.15
C ARG A 38 9.14 1.22 7.54
N ALA A 39 8.67 0.17 8.20
CA ALA A 39 7.57 -0.61 7.65
C ALA A 39 6.66 -1.22 8.70
N VAL A 40 5.38 -1.35 8.34
CA VAL A 40 4.46 -2.31 8.94
C VAL A 40 4.35 -3.47 7.96
N TYR A 41 5.00 -4.59 8.27
CA TYR A 41 4.96 -5.79 7.44
C TYR A 41 3.71 -6.60 7.81
N CYS A 42 2.65 -6.48 7.02
CA CYS A 42 1.39 -7.18 7.25
C CYS A 42 1.48 -8.60 6.71
N TYR A 43 1.70 -9.55 7.61
CA TYR A 43 1.79 -10.98 7.28
C TYR A 43 0.46 -11.48 6.73
N ASP A 44 0.44 -12.00 5.52
CA ASP A 44 -0.73 -12.54 4.84
C ASP A 44 -0.81 -14.07 4.92
N ALA A 45 -2.03 -14.58 5.03
CA ALA A 45 -2.33 -15.99 4.80
C ALA A 45 -2.72 -16.17 3.33
N THR A 46 -1.70 -16.33 2.47
CA THR A 46 -1.89 -16.36 1.02
C THR A 46 -2.42 -17.71 0.53
N ALA A 47 -3.49 -17.71 -0.29
CA ALA A 47 -3.92 -18.89 -1.02
C ALA A 47 -2.88 -19.29 -2.08
N ARG A 48 -2.49 -20.57 -2.12
CA ARG A 48 -1.34 -21.03 -2.93
C ARG A 48 -1.80 -21.91 -4.09
N PRO A 49 -1.24 -21.74 -5.31
CA PRO A 49 -1.43 -22.73 -6.36
C PRO A 49 -0.69 -24.03 -5.99
N LYS A 50 -1.35 -25.16 -6.17
CA LYS A 50 -0.74 -26.50 -6.14
C LYS A 50 0.00 -26.80 -7.43
N SER A 51 -0.52 -26.30 -8.56
CA SER A 51 0.09 -26.38 -9.89
C SER A 51 -0.29 -25.14 -10.69
N VAL A 52 0.58 -24.72 -11.61
CA VAL A 52 0.34 -23.59 -12.52
C VAL A 52 0.06 -24.04 -13.96
N SER A 53 0.35 -25.30 -14.30
CA SER A 53 -0.02 -25.90 -15.59
C SER A 53 -0.28 -27.41 -15.41
N PRO A 54 -1.55 -27.85 -15.33
CA PRO A 54 -2.76 -27.01 -15.28
C PRO A 54 -2.82 -26.18 -13.99
N LEU A 55 -3.55 -25.05 -14.01
CA LEU A 55 -3.76 -24.25 -12.81
C LEU A 55 -4.67 -25.00 -11.82
N GLU A 56 -4.11 -25.44 -10.70
CA GLU A 56 -4.83 -26.05 -9.59
C GLU A 56 -4.55 -25.25 -8.32
N MET A 57 -5.60 -24.82 -7.60
CA MET A 57 -5.43 -24.20 -6.29
C MET A 57 -5.22 -25.26 -5.21
N GLY A 58 -4.39 -24.93 -4.22
CA GLY A 58 -4.27 -25.69 -2.99
C GLY A 58 -5.60 -25.73 -2.24
N GLN A 59 -5.91 -26.87 -1.62
CA GLN A 59 -7.19 -27.07 -0.94
C GLN A 59 -7.24 -26.40 0.44
N ASN A 60 -6.09 -26.17 1.07
CA ASN A 60 -5.99 -25.52 2.36
C ASN A 60 -5.20 -24.21 2.25
N PRO A 61 -5.86 -23.04 2.27
CA PRO A 61 -5.16 -21.77 2.27
C PRO A 61 -4.61 -21.39 3.66
N LEU A 62 -5.00 -22.12 4.71
CA LEU A 62 -4.54 -21.94 6.10
C LEU A 62 -3.82 -23.21 6.58
N GLU A 63 -2.64 -23.47 6.04
CA GLU A 63 -1.81 -24.58 6.55
C GLU A 63 -1.43 -24.38 8.02
N ASP A 64 -1.16 -25.47 8.72
CA ASP A 64 -0.80 -25.47 10.16
C ASP A 64 0.35 -24.49 10.46
N TRP A 65 1.36 -24.44 9.58
CA TRP A 65 2.51 -23.55 9.74
C TRP A 65 2.17 -22.05 9.64
N VAL A 66 1.05 -21.66 9.02
CA VAL A 66 0.76 -20.25 8.72
C VAL A 66 0.62 -19.45 10.01
N MET A 67 -0.22 -19.92 10.94
CA MET A 67 -0.43 -19.21 12.20
C MET A 67 0.66 -19.49 13.24
N GLU A 68 1.33 -20.65 13.16
CA GLU A 68 2.54 -20.93 13.95
C GLU A 68 3.67 -19.96 13.60
N THR A 69 3.90 -19.75 12.30
CA THR A 69 4.92 -18.81 11.79
C THR A 69 4.57 -17.38 12.17
N PHE A 70 3.31 -16.96 11.96
CA PHE A 70 2.85 -15.65 12.38
C PHE A 70 3.09 -15.41 13.88
N THR A 71 2.70 -16.38 14.72
CA THR A 71 2.86 -16.28 16.18
C THR A 71 4.33 -16.16 16.57
N ALA A 72 5.21 -16.98 15.98
CA ALA A 72 6.63 -16.95 16.24
C ALA A 72 7.30 -15.64 15.79
N LEU A 73 6.89 -15.09 14.64
CA LEU A 73 7.37 -13.80 14.15
C LEU A 73 6.85 -12.64 15.01
N ALA A 74 5.59 -12.71 15.47
CA ALA A 74 5.01 -11.70 16.35
C ALA A 74 5.75 -11.62 17.70
N ASP A 75 6.23 -12.76 18.21
CA ASP A 75 7.02 -12.82 19.46
C ASP A 75 8.46 -12.31 19.29
N GLN A 76 8.97 -12.27 18.06
CA GLN A 76 10.30 -11.75 17.73
C GLN A 76 10.29 -10.28 17.32
N ALA A 77 9.14 -9.76 16.90
CA ALA A 77 8.99 -8.37 16.49
C ALA A 77 9.30 -7.39 17.65
N PRO A 78 9.87 -6.21 17.36
CA PRO A 78 10.11 -5.65 16.03
C PRO A 78 11.48 -6.04 15.44
N PHE A 79 11.63 -5.84 14.11
CA PHE A 79 12.85 -6.14 13.35
C PHE A 79 13.53 -4.86 12.85
N GLY A 80 14.75 -4.98 12.32
CA GLY A 80 15.50 -3.87 11.72
C GLY A 80 15.68 -2.69 12.68
N ASP A 81 16.20 -2.95 13.88
CA ASP A 81 16.36 -1.98 14.98
C ASP A 81 15.06 -1.28 15.40
N GLY A 82 13.92 -1.98 15.31
CA GLY A 82 12.62 -1.42 15.67
C GLY A 82 11.90 -0.69 14.52
N ARG A 83 12.50 -0.59 13.33
CA ARG A 83 11.88 0.08 12.17
C ARG A 83 10.80 -0.76 11.48
N VAL A 84 10.84 -2.08 11.64
CA VAL A 84 9.90 -3.01 10.99
C VAL A 84 9.03 -3.67 12.06
N THR A 85 7.77 -3.27 12.13
CA THR A 85 6.77 -3.87 13.00
C THR A 85 5.92 -4.89 12.24
N LEU A 86 5.33 -5.84 12.95
CA LEU A 86 4.44 -6.82 12.34
C LEU A 86 2.98 -6.32 12.34
N GLY A 87 2.34 -6.39 11.18
CA GLY A 87 0.89 -6.28 11.00
C GLY A 87 0.29 -7.62 10.57
N PHE A 88 -1.00 -7.63 10.25
CA PHE A 88 -1.66 -8.81 9.68
C PHE A 88 -2.44 -8.43 8.42
N ALA A 89 -2.38 -9.26 7.39
CA ALA A 89 -3.12 -9.11 6.14
C ALA A 89 -4.13 -10.25 6.03
N TYR A 90 -5.37 -9.95 5.63
CA TYR A 90 -6.40 -10.96 5.51
C TYR A 90 -7.46 -10.61 4.48
N ASP A 91 -7.59 -11.46 3.45
CA ASP A 91 -8.62 -11.32 2.39
C ASP A 91 -9.50 -12.55 2.21
N MET A 92 -9.32 -13.56 3.06
CA MET A 92 -10.07 -14.82 2.98
C MET A 92 -11.45 -14.74 3.64
N TRP A 93 -12.19 -13.66 3.35
CA TRP A 93 -13.52 -13.40 3.90
C TRP A 93 -14.59 -14.37 3.37
N PHE A 94 -14.28 -15.13 2.32
CA PHE A 94 -15.12 -16.21 1.81
C PHE A 94 -15.08 -17.49 2.68
N LEU A 95 -14.11 -17.60 3.60
CA LEU A 95 -14.05 -18.73 4.52
C LEU A 95 -15.18 -18.68 5.57
N PRO A 96 -15.60 -19.84 6.13
CA PRO A 96 -16.64 -19.87 7.14
C PRO A 96 -16.33 -18.94 8.33
N PRO A 97 -17.32 -18.20 8.89
CA PRO A 97 -17.09 -17.23 9.95
C PRO A 97 -16.32 -17.78 11.17
N LYS A 98 -16.53 -19.05 11.52
CA LYS A 98 -15.81 -19.72 12.62
C LYS A 98 -14.30 -19.85 12.35
N VAL A 99 -13.90 -20.10 11.09
CA VAL A 99 -12.49 -20.19 10.68
C VAL A 99 -11.86 -18.81 10.74
N THR A 100 -12.50 -17.82 10.11
CA THR A 100 -12.04 -16.42 10.13
C THR A 100 -11.88 -15.90 11.57
N ARG A 101 -12.85 -16.16 12.45
CA ARG A 101 -12.74 -15.74 13.86
C ARG A 101 -11.58 -16.42 14.58
N GLY A 102 -11.35 -17.72 14.36
CA GLY A 102 -10.24 -18.43 14.97
C GLY A 102 -8.85 -17.96 14.52
N VAL A 103 -8.73 -17.47 13.28
CA VAL A 103 -7.51 -16.78 12.81
C VAL A 103 -7.37 -15.44 13.54
N LEU A 104 -8.43 -14.63 13.56
CA LEU A 104 -8.39 -13.31 14.21
C LEU A 104 -8.19 -13.38 15.73
N ASP A 105 -8.66 -14.43 16.41
CA ASP A 105 -8.39 -14.66 17.84
C ASP A 105 -6.88 -14.80 18.12
N GLN A 106 -6.14 -15.46 17.23
CA GLN A 106 -4.68 -15.59 17.35
C GLN A 106 -3.97 -14.27 17.05
N VAL A 107 -4.50 -13.46 16.11
CA VAL A 107 -4.00 -12.12 15.82
C VAL A 107 -4.26 -11.18 17.00
N ASP A 108 -5.45 -11.25 17.61
CA ASP A 108 -5.85 -10.44 18.78
C ASP A 108 -5.05 -10.80 20.03
N ALA A 109 -4.59 -12.05 20.15
CA ALA A 109 -3.68 -12.48 21.21
C ALA A 109 -2.27 -11.88 21.06
N LYS A 110 -1.95 -11.28 19.91
CA LYS A 110 -0.72 -10.54 19.64
C LYS A 110 -1.03 -9.03 19.62
N ASN A 111 -0.06 -8.20 20.00
CA ASN A 111 -0.21 -6.74 20.06
C ASN A 111 -0.19 -6.07 18.66
N ILE A 112 -0.97 -6.61 17.72
CA ILE A 112 -1.05 -6.14 16.34
C ILE A 112 -1.92 -4.89 16.28
N ARG A 113 -1.35 -3.83 15.70
CA ARG A 113 -1.98 -2.50 15.60
C ARG A 113 -2.58 -2.21 14.22
N THR A 114 -2.20 -2.98 13.21
CA THR A 114 -2.59 -2.75 11.82
C THR A 114 -3.01 -4.06 11.18
N ILE A 115 -4.23 -4.06 10.62
CA ILE A 115 -4.79 -5.15 9.83
C ILE A 115 -5.12 -4.60 8.44
N THR A 116 -4.60 -5.20 7.38
CA THR A 116 -4.88 -4.78 6.00
C THR A 116 -5.82 -5.75 5.30
N THR A 117 -6.70 -5.21 4.47
CA THR A 117 -7.57 -6.00 3.60
C THR A 117 -7.94 -5.22 2.33
N HIS A 118 -8.26 -5.93 1.26
CA HIS A 118 -8.66 -5.35 -0.02
C HIS A 118 -10.18 -5.12 -0.09
N GLY A 119 -10.56 -3.91 -0.49
CA GLY A 119 -11.89 -3.63 -1.02
C GLY A 119 -11.99 -4.11 -2.46
N ILE A 120 -12.94 -5.00 -2.74
CA ILE A 120 -13.19 -5.56 -4.08
C ILE A 120 -14.42 -4.91 -4.72
N PRO A 121 -14.58 -4.92 -6.05
CA PRO A 121 -15.65 -4.17 -6.70
C PRO A 121 -17.06 -4.74 -6.45
N GLN A 122 -17.18 -6.00 -6.03
CA GLN A 122 -18.46 -6.70 -5.88
C GLN A 122 -19.18 -6.44 -4.55
N THR A 123 -18.45 -6.17 -3.46
CA THR A 123 -19.03 -5.99 -2.13
C THR A 123 -18.33 -4.89 -1.33
N SER A 124 -19.05 -4.28 -0.39
CA SER A 124 -18.42 -3.40 0.60
C SER A 124 -17.89 -4.21 1.76
N ILE A 125 -16.57 -4.36 1.79
CA ILE A 125 -15.87 -5.00 2.90
C ILE A 125 -16.11 -4.27 4.23
N ALA A 126 -16.22 -2.93 4.22
CA ALA A 126 -16.51 -2.16 5.42
C ALA A 126 -17.86 -2.55 6.06
N ARG A 127 -18.90 -2.71 5.23
CA ARG A 127 -20.23 -3.15 5.69
C ARG A 127 -20.23 -4.60 6.16
N ASP A 128 -19.54 -5.48 5.44
CA ASP A 128 -19.48 -6.90 5.79
C ASP A 128 -18.74 -7.13 7.12
N LEU A 129 -17.62 -6.43 7.34
CA LEU A 129 -16.88 -6.48 8.60
C LEU A 129 -17.65 -5.83 9.75
N LYS A 130 -18.37 -4.73 9.50
CA LYS A 130 -19.25 -4.09 10.51
C LYS A 130 -20.37 -5.04 10.95
N LYS A 131 -21.05 -5.70 10.00
CA LYS A 131 -22.12 -6.68 10.30
C LYS A 131 -21.58 -7.87 11.09
N SER A 132 -20.35 -8.28 10.83
CA SER A 132 -19.69 -9.39 11.52
C SER A 132 -19.09 -9.00 12.88
N GLY A 133 -19.11 -7.71 13.25
CA GLY A 133 -18.51 -7.20 14.47
C GLY A 133 -16.98 -7.27 14.51
N LEU A 134 -16.33 -7.33 13.33
CA LEU A 134 -14.89 -7.50 13.19
C LEU A 134 -14.14 -6.20 12.86
N LEU A 135 -14.85 -5.18 12.38
CA LEU A 135 -14.24 -3.91 11.98
C LEU A 135 -13.94 -3.03 13.19
N ASP A 136 -12.66 -2.65 13.33
CA ASP A 136 -12.18 -1.72 14.35
C ASP A 136 -11.10 -0.77 13.79
N GLU A 137 -10.53 0.06 14.66
CA GLU A 137 -9.53 1.08 14.33
C GLU A 137 -8.21 0.54 13.75
N ARG A 138 -7.94 -0.77 13.84
CA ARG A 138 -6.73 -1.38 13.28
C ARG A 138 -6.82 -1.56 11.78
N TYR A 139 -8.02 -1.52 11.20
CA TYR A 139 -8.21 -1.85 9.79
C TYR A 139 -7.80 -0.70 8.87
N LEU A 140 -6.94 -1.04 7.91
CA LEU A 140 -6.61 -0.23 6.74
C LEU A 140 -7.09 -0.95 5.48
N ILE A 141 -8.13 -0.40 4.86
CA ILE A 141 -8.79 -1.02 3.71
C ILE A 141 -8.20 -0.44 2.42
N SER A 142 -7.54 -1.28 1.62
CA SER A 142 -7.04 -0.88 0.29
C SER A 142 -8.20 -0.70 -0.69
N HIS A 143 -8.12 0.32 -1.54
CA HIS A 143 -9.06 0.69 -2.62
C HIS A 143 -10.46 1.16 -2.19
N GLY A 144 -11.04 0.60 -1.13
CA GLY A 144 -12.34 1.00 -0.60
C GLY A 144 -13.56 0.34 -1.26
N GLY A 145 -13.40 -0.46 -2.32
CA GLY A 145 -14.48 -1.18 -3.00
C GLY A 145 -15.59 -0.25 -3.55
N PRO A 146 -16.83 -0.74 -3.80
CA PRO A 146 -17.97 0.09 -4.16
C PRO A 146 -18.36 1.01 -2.98
N PHE A 147 -17.69 2.16 -2.91
CA PHE A 147 -17.69 3.03 -1.76
C PHE A 147 -18.86 4.02 -1.78
N SER A 148 -19.66 4.00 -0.71
CA SER A 148 -20.84 4.85 -0.52
C SER A 148 -20.72 5.74 0.72
N SER A 149 -21.67 6.64 0.90
CA SER A 149 -21.75 7.47 2.11
C SER A 149 -21.98 6.67 3.39
N GLU A 150 -22.64 5.50 3.29
CA GLU A 150 -22.79 4.58 4.42
C GLU A 150 -21.44 3.97 4.82
N ASP A 151 -20.61 3.61 3.84
CA ASP A 151 -19.27 3.06 4.07
C ASP A 151 -18.38 4.11 4.77
N ALA A 152 -18.42 5.36 4.30
CA ALA A 152 -17.71 6.45 4.94
C ALA A 152 -18.10 6.65 6.41
N GLU A 153 -19.39 6.59 6.73
CA GLU A 153 -19.88 6.70 8.10
C GLU A 153 -19.41 5.52 8.97
N ILE A 154 -19.45 4.30 8.44
CA ILE A 154 -18.96 3.09 9.13
C ILE A 154 -17.47 3.23 9.46
N ILE A 155 -16.66 3.68 8.50
CA ILE A 155 -15.22 3.86 8.70
C ILE A 155 -14.94 4.92 9.78
N LYS A 156 -15.65 6.05 9.73
CA LYS A 156 -15.53 7.09 10.77
C LYS A 156 -15.91 6.59 12.15
N GLN A 157 -17.03 5.87 12.26
CA GLN A 157 -17.53 5.34 13.54
C GLN A 157 -16.62 4.27 14.14
N THR A 158 -15.98 3.46 13.31
CA THR A 158 -15.09 2.37 13.77
C THR A 158 -13.67 2.84 14.01
N GLY A 159 -13.30 3.99 13.46
CA GLY A 159 -11.94 4.52 13.53
C GLY A 159 -10.99 3.92 12.48
N ALA A 160 -11.46 2.99 11.66
CA ALA A 160 -10.73 2.40 10.54
C ALA A 160 -10.30 3.46 9.51
N HIS A 161 -9.46 3.05 8.56
CA HIS A 161 -8.96 3.90 7.48
C HIS A 161 -9.11 3.23 6.12
N VAL A 162 -9.07 4.05 5.07
CA VAL A 162 -9.01 3.60 3.66
C VAL A 162 -7.71 4.09 3.04
N SER A 163 -7.02 3.23 2.30
CA SER A 163 -5.84 3.59 1.50
C SER A 163 -6.21 3.52 0.03
N SER A 164 -6.27 4.67 -0.65
CA SER A 164 -6.49 4.71 -2.10
C SER A 164 -5.18 4.58 -2.85
N THR A 165 -5.22 3.90 -3.99
CA THR A 165 -4.09 3.65 -4.88
C THR A 165 -4.44 4.15 -6.28
N PRO A 166 -4.37 5.49 -6.51
CA PRO A 166 -4.93 6.15 -7.68
C PRO A 166 -4.62 5.51 -9.03
N SER A 167 -3.34 5.24 -9.32
CA SER A 167 -2.94 4.67 -10.61
C SER A 167 -3.58 3.28 -10.82
N THR A 168 -3.54 2.41 -9.81
CA THR A 168 -4.11 1.05 -9.89
C THR A 168 -5.62 1.09 -10.03
N GLU A 169 -6.32 1.89 -9.22
CA GLU A 169 -7.77 1.96 -9.25
C GLU A 169 -8.28 2.50 -10.60
N LEU A 170 -7.63 3.53 -11.13
CA LEU A 170 -7.97 4.12 -12.42
C LEU A 170 -7.59 3.20 -13.60
N GLN A 171 -6.48 2.47 -13.51
CA GLN A 171 -5.99 1.60 -14.59
C GLN A 171 -6.71 0.25 -14.63
N MET A 172 -6.94 -0.38 -13.49
CA MET A 172 -7.41 -1.77 -13.38
C MET A 172 -8.90 -1.87 -13.03
N PHE A 173 -9.57 -0.76 -12.73
CA PHE A 173 -10.99 -0.72 -12.36
C PHE A 173 -11.33 -1.66 -11.18
N ILE A 174 -10.45 -1.73 -10.18
CA ILE A 174 -10.60 -2.65 -9.03
C ILE A 174 -11.69 -2.19 -8.06
N ALA A 175 -11.88 -0.89 -7.84
CA ALA A 175 -12.82 -0.41 -6.81
C ALA A 175 -13.58 0.85 -7.24
N GLY A 176 -13.66 1.10 -8.54
CA GLY A 176 -14.09 2.40 -9.02
C GLY A 176 -13.01 3.45 -8.77
N ARG A 177 -13.40 4.60 -8.21
CA ARG A 177 -12.54 5.78 -8.15
C ARG A 177 -11.82 5.93 -6.81
N PRO A 178 -10.63 6.57 -6.81
CA PRO A 178 -9.94 6.96 -5.58
C PRO A 178 -10.79 7.82 -4.65
N VAL A 179 -11.06 7.29 -3.47
CA VAL A 179 -11.89 7.94 -2.46
C VAL A 179 -11.10 8.85 -1.53
N CYS A 180 -9.76 8.82 -1.58
CA CYS A 180 -8.90 9.63 -0.68
C CYS A 180 -9.12 11.14 -0.79
N PHE A 181 -9.54 11.64 -1.95
CA PHE A 181 -9.91 13.05 -2.16
C PHE A 181 -11.42 13.29 -2.10
N ASN A 182 -12.22 12.28 -1.74
CA ASN A 182 -13.67 12.42 -1.63
C ASN A 182 -14.01 13.26 -0.40
N ALA A 183 -14.30 14.52 -0.66
CA ALA A 183 -14.91 15.45 0.26
C ALA A 183 -16.21 15.97 -0.34
N SER A 184 -17.29 15.20 -0.19
CA SER A 184 -18.67 15.67 -0.29
C SER A 184 -18.94 16.69 -1.42
N PHE A 185 -18.76 16.31 -2.70
CA PHE A 185 -18.88 17.25 -3.82
C PHE A 185 -20.31 17.45 -4.37
N THR A 186 -21.34 17.32 -3.54
CA THR A 186 -22.69 17.79 -3.93
C THR A 186 -23.28 18.63 -2.82
N GLU A 187 -23.53 19.90 -3.14
CA GLU A 187 -24.34 20.81 -2.35
C GLU A 187 -25.62 20.12 -1.86
N GLY A 188 -25.92 20.19 -0.57
CA GLY A 188 -27.28 19.98 -0.08
C GLY A 188 -27.41 19.14 1.18
N GLU A 189 -26.99 17.88 1.19
CA GLU A 189 -27.49 16.95 2.23
C GLU A 189 -26.47 15.85 2.59
N GLY A 190 -25.39 16.22 3.28
CA GLY A 190 -24.56 15.29 4.06
C GLY A 190 -24.18 13.98 3.36
N ARG A 191 -23.03 13.95 2.68
CA ARG A 191 -22.38 12.67 2.33
C ARG A 191 -20.98 12.71 2.92
N ALA A 192 -20.75 11.85 3.90
CA ALA A 192 -19.55 11.78 4.71
C ALA A 192 -18.27 11.79 3.85
N GLY A 193 -17.58 12.93 3.79
CA GLY A 193 -16.24 12.98 3.19
C GLY A 193 -15.29 12.11 3.99
N ILE A 194 -14.48 11.27 3.35
CA ILE A 194 -13.64 10.27 4.03
C ILE A 194 -12.17 10.69 4.13
N GLN A 195 -11.78 11.84 3.56
CA GLN A 195 -10.39 12.29 3.51
C GLN A 195 -9.69 12.31 4.88
N GLU A 196 -10.41 12.58 5.97
CA GLU A 196 -9.86 12.56 7.33
C GLU A 196 -9.45 11.15 7.81
N LYS A 197 -10.02 10.11 7.20
CA LYS A 197 -9.73 8.68 7.42
C LYS A 197 -9.12 8.01 6.18
N ALA A 198 -8.55 8.80 5.27
CA ALA A 198 -7.94 8.29 4.06
C ALA A 198 -6.42 8.44 4.05
N SER A 199 -5.76 7.58 3.28
CA SER A 199 -4.33 7.64 2.99
C SER A 199 -4.08 7.26 1.53
N LEU A 200 -2.81 7.35 1.10
CA LEU A 200 -2.37 6.97 -0.24
C LEU A 200 -1.51 5.71 -0.17
N GLY A 201 -1.68 4.83 -1.14
CA GLY A 201 -0.81 3.70 -1.41
C GLY A 201 -0.38 3.66 -2.87
N VAL A 202 0.70 2.94 -3.16
CA VAL A 202 1.10 2.61 -4.53
C VAL A 202 0.52 1.28 -5.00
N ASP A 203 0.11 0.37 -4.11
CA ASP A 203 -0.26 -0.98 -4.52
C ASP A 203 0.88 -1.69 -5.29
N CYS A 204 0.61 -2.32 -6.44
CA CYS A 204 1.53 -3.25 -7.06
C CYS A 204 2.54 -2.58 -8.02
N HIS A 205 3.81 -2.63 -7.64
CA HIS A 205 4.94 -2.10 -8.42
C HIS A 205 5.24 -2.88 -9.72
N SER A 206 4.48 -3.93 -10.05
CA SER A 206 4.63 -4.65 -11.32
C SER A 206 3.93 -3.96 -12.49
N ASN A 207 3.01 -3.02 -12.22
CA ASN A 207 2.24 -2.31 -13.24
C ASN A 207 2.47 -0.78 -13.24
N GLN A 208 3.10 -0.24 -12.19
CA GLN A 208 3.37 1.20 -12.04
C GLN A 208 4.59 1.49 -11.15
N SER A 209 5.00 2.75 -11.09
CA SER A 209 6.17 3.20 -10.32
C SER A 209 5.91 3.37 -8.83
N GLY A 210 6.94 3.18 -8.00
CA GLY A 210 6.92 3.26 -6.53
C GLY A 210 6.73 4.63 -5.85
N SER A 211 6.05 5.60 -6.46
CA SER A 211 6.05 7.01 -6.00
C SER A 211 4.72 7.48 -5.41
N ILE A 212 4.66 7.65 -4.08
CA ILE A 212 3.48 8.21 -3.39
C ILE A 212 3.17 9.65 -3.84
N ILE A 213 4.17 10.44 -4.20
CA ILE A 213 3.96 11.81 -4.72
C ILE A 213 3.26 11.76 -6.09
N SER A 214 3.62 10.78 -6.93
CA SER A 214 2.95 10.57 -8.20
C SER A 214 1.49 10.15 -7.99
N GLU A 215 1.23 9.26 -7.03
CA GLU A 215 -0.12 8.86 -6.65
C GLU A 215 -0.95 10.04 -6.12
N ALA A 216 -0.38 10.86 -5.23
CA ALA A 216 -1.03 12.07 -4.70
C ALA A 216 -1.45 13.02 -5.82
N ARG A 217 -0.58 13.22 -6.81
CA ARG A 217 -0.84 14.06 -7.98
C ARG A 217 -1.94 13.47 -8.86
N ILE A 218 -1.88 12.18 -9.18
CA ILE A 218 -2.87 11.51 -10.03
C ILE A 218 -4.25 11.55 -9.36
N GLY A 219 -4.33 11.19 -8.07
CA GLY A 219 -5.57 11.26 -7.30
C GLY A 219 -6.13 12.69 -7.22
N LEU A 220 -5.27 13.70 -7.05
CA LEU A 220 -5.69 15.10 -7.02
C LEU A 220 -6.28 15.56 -8.36
N GLN A 221 -5.66 15.19 -9.48
CA GLN A 221 -6.16 15.56 -10.81
C GLN A 221 -7.47 14.83 -11.14
N ASP A 222 -7.59 13.55 -10.79
CA ASP A 222 -8.85 12.81 -10.91
C ASP A 222 -9.98 13.50 -10.13
N ALA A 223 -9.72 13.85 -8.88
CA ALA A 223 -10.72 14.48 -8.02
C ALA A 223 -11.13 15.87 -8.52
N ARG A 224 -10.18 16.67 -9.02
CA ARG A 224 -10.45 17.98 -9.64
C ARG A 224 -11.26 17.85 -10.93
N MET A 225 -10.92 16.89 -11.78
CA MET A 225 -11.67 16.63 -13.02
C MET A 225 -13.13 16.37 -12.70
N HIS A 226 -13.40 15.46 -11.77
CA HIS A 226 -14.77 15.11 -11.39
C HIS A 226 -15.52 16.23 -10.65
N PHE A 227 -14.81 17.02 -9.85
CA PHE A 227 -15.39 18.24 -9.30
C PHE A 227 -15.89 19.16 -10.42
N HIS A 228 -15.09 19.36 -11.49
CA HIS A 228 -15.50 20.18 -12.62
C HIS A 228 -16.65 19.57 -13.44
N GLU A 229 -16.69 18.26 -13.65
CA GLU A 229 -17.81 17.59 -14.33
C GLU A 229 -19.15 17.83 -13.60
N ASN A 230 -19.12 17.80 -12.27
CA ASN A 230 -20.30 18.05 -11.44
C ASN A 230 -20.82 19.50 -11.50
N LEU A 231 -20.01 20.44 -11.99
CA LEU A 231 -20.43 21.83 -12.15
C LEU A 231 -21.37 22.06 -13.34
N ARG A 232 -21.55 21.07 -14.24
CA ARG A 232 -22.51 21.10 -15.37
C ARG A 232 -22.44 22.39 -16.21
N GLY A 233 -21.22 22.81 -16.59
CA GLY A 233 -20.99 24.02 -17.39
C GLY A 233 -20.88 25.32 -16.57
N LYS A 234 -20.86 25.23 -15.24
CA LYS A 234 -20.48 26.35 -14.34
C LYS A 234 -18.97 26.34 -14.09
N THR A 235 -18.40 27.50 -13.83
CA THR A 235 -16.99 27.64 -13.40
C THR A 235 -16.95 27.97 -11.92
N ALA A 236 -16.27 27.13 -11.12
CA ALA A 236 -16.06 27.42 -9.72
C ALA A 236 -15.07 28.58 -9.55
N ARG A 237 -15.36 29.50 -8.62
CA ARG A 237 -14.43 30.61 -8.29
C ARG A 237 -13.20 30.15 -7.51
N LYS A 238 -13.33 29.05 -6.77
CA LYS A 238 -12.27 28.44 -5.95
C LYS A 238 -12.49 26.93 -5.91
N LEU A 239 -11.39 26.19 -5.78
CA LEU A 239 -11.45 24.77 -5.45
C LEU A 239 -11.73 24.60 -3.95
N PRO A 240 -12.47 23.55 -3.55
CA PRO A 240 -12.57 23.14 -2.16
C PRO A 240 -11.20 22.84 -1.54
N GLU A 241 -11.04 23.08 -0.23
CA GLU A 241 -9.77 22.85 0.49
C GLU A 241 -9.30 21.40 0.39
N SER A 242 -10.24 20.45 0.36
CA SER A 242 -9.98 19.03 0.14
C SER A 242 -9.34 18.69 -1.21
N LEU A 243 -9.39 19.61 -2.19
CA LEU A 243 -8.77 19.52 -3.51
C LEU A 243 -7.56 20.47 -3.66
N SER A 244 -7.00 20.94 -2.55
CA SER A 244 -5.79 21.76 -2.54
C SER A 244 -4.53 20.89 -2.66
N VAL A 245 -3.40 21.54 -2.94
CA VAL A 245 -2.09 20.85 -2.96
C VAL A 245 -1.67 20.45 -1.55
N GLU A 246 -2.05 21.22 -0.54
CA GLU A 246 -1.84 20.93 0.88
C GLU A 246 -2.63 19.70 1.32
N ALA A 247 -3.87 19.52 0.86
CA ALA A 247 -4.63 18.30 1.12
C ALA A 247 -3.93 17.06 0.54
N ALA A 248 -3.42 17.14 -0.69
CA ALA A 248 -2.63 16.08 -1.29
C ALA A 248 -1.32 15.81 -0.55
N PHE A 249 -0.61 16.86 -0.11
CA PHE A 249 0.60 16.74 0.69
C PHE A 249 0.35 16.09 2.05
N ASN A 250 -0.75 16.45 2.72
CA ASN A 250 -1.17 15.83 3.97
C ASN A 250 -1.53 14.35 3.79
N LEU A 251 -2.21 14.00 2.68
CA LEU A 251 -2.48 12.60 2.30
C LEU A 251 -1.20 11.78 2.11
N ALA A 252 -0.16 12.39 1.54
CA ALA A 252 1.14 11.76 1.33
C ALA A 252 2.04 11.73 2.59
N THR A 253 1.65 12.38 3.68
CA THR A 253 2.45 12.52 4.91
C THR A 253 1.67 12.14 6.16
N ILE A 254 1.11 13.13 6.87
CA ILE A 254 0.48 12.94 8.18
C ILE A 254 -0.73 12.03 8.14
N LYS A 255 -1.51 12.00 7.06
CA LYS A 255 -2.66 11.10 6.95
C LYS A 255 -2.25 9.65 6.75
N GLY A 256 -1.12 9.40 6.09
CA GLY A 256 -0.50 8.07 6.08
C GLY A 256 -0.09 7.63 7.48
N ALA A 257 0.52 8.54 8.26
CA ALA A 257 0.89 8.27 9.65
C ALA A 257 -0.32 7.97 10.56
N GLU A 258 -1.40 8.76 10.43
CA GLU A 258 -2.67 8.52 11.14
C GLU A 258 -3.29 7.17 10.77
N ALA A 259 -3.24 6.78 9.49
CA ALA A 259 -3.79 5.52 9.01
C ALA A 259 -3.09 4.28 9.60
N VAL A 260 -1.83 4.42 10.00
CA VAL A 260 -1.04 3.36 10.67
C VAL A 260 -0.83 3.61 12.16
N ARG A 261 -1.47 4.64 12.72
CA ARG A 261 -1.43 4.99 14.14
C ARG A 261 -0.03 5.36 14.66
N MET A 262 0.74 6.03 13.81
CA MET A 262 2.09 6.54 14.09
C MET A 262 2.15 8.06 14.02
N GLU A 263 1.01 8.77 14.09
CA GLU A 263 0.90 10.23 13.97
C GLU A 263 1.62 11.01 15.09
N SER A 264 1.96 10.33 16.19
CA SER A 264 2.78 10.86 17.28
C SER A 264 4.28 10.61 17.10
N GLU A 265 4.66 9.82 16.09
CA GLU A 265 6.05 9.41 15.84
C GLU A 265 6.58 9.91 14.49
N ILE A 266 5.76 9.93 13.44
CA ILE A 266 6.14 10.29 12.07
C ILE A 266 5.11 11.22 11.40
N GLY A 267 5.41 11.66 10.17
CA GLY A 267 4.48 12.46 9.35
C GLY A 267 4.49 13.96 9.67
N ARG A 268 5.32 14.41 10.63
CA ARG A 268 5.54 15.84 10.95
C ARG A 268 7.00 16.10 11.28
N ILE A 269 7.44 17.32 10.99
CA ILE A 269 8.74 17.84 11.43
C ILE A 269 8.51 18.64 12.71
N ALA A 270 8.66 17.99 13.85
CA ALA A 270 8.52 18.60 15.18
C ALA A 270 9.41 17.88 16.20
N GLU A 271 9.72 18.54 17.31
CA GLU A 271 10.46 17.91 18.40
C GLU A 271 9.72 16.66 18.91
N GLY A 272 10.48 15.58 19.19
CA GLY A 272 9.94 14.29 19.60
C GLY A 272 9.57 13.33 18.47
N TYR A 273 9.48 13.80 17.22
CA TYR A 273 9.23 12.94 16.05
C TYR A 273 10.52 12.27 15.55
N ARG A 274 10.37 11.12 14.88
CA ARG A 274 11.46 10.44 14.18
C ARG A 274 11.94 11.26 13.00
N ALA A 275 13.24 11.20 12.75
CA ALA A 275 13.88 11.90 11.63
C ALA A 275 13.69 11.14 10.30
N ASP A 276 12.43 11.02 9.89
CA ASP A 276 12.01 10.51 8.58
C ASP A 276 11.83 11.72 7.65
N LEU A 277 12.88 12.08 6.91
CA LEU A 277 12.99 13.35 6.19
C LEU A 277 13.30 13.13 4.71
N VAL A 278 12.74 14.00 3.87
CA VAL A 278 13.00 14.03 2.42
C VAL A 278 13.41 15.45 2.04
N ILE A 279 14.53 15.56 1.33
CA ILE A 279 15.08 16.83 0.85
C ILE A 279 14.96 16.84 -0.67
N PHE A 280 14.34 17.89 -1.18
CA PHE A 280 14.09 18.10 -2.60
C PHE A 280 15.06 19.15 -3.15
N ASP A 281 15.61 18.91 -4.33
CA ASP A 281 16.31 19.92 -5.11
C ASP A 281 15.29 20.88 -5.74
N GLY A 282 15.11 22.02 -5.10
CA GLY A 282 14.25 23.10 -5.59
C GLY A 282 14.87 23.94 -6.71
N LEU A 283 16.09 23.65 -7.17
CA LEU A 283 16.81 24.46 -8.18
C LEU A 283 16.73 23.88 -9.59
N SER A 284 16.14 22.69 -9.77
CA SER A 284 15.94 22.11 -11.09
C SER A 284 15.01 23.00 -11.96
N PRO A 285 15.19 23.03 -13.29
CA PRO A 285 14.32 23.83 -14.16
C PRO A 285 12.83 23.48 -14.06
N ALA A 286 12.51 22.24 -13.67
CA ALA A 286 11.13 21.79 -13.45
C ALA A 286 10.53 22.34 -12.15
N MET A 287 11.37 22.57 -11.13
CA MET A 287 10.95 22.94 -9.78
C MET A 287 11.09 24.43 -9.47
N VAL A 288 12.13 25.10 -9.98
CA VAL A 288 12.61 26.40 -9.46
C VAL A 288 11.54 27.49 -9.38
N CYS A 289 10.72 27.65 -10.41
CA CYS A 289 9.67 28.67 -10.40
C CYS A 289 8.56 28.34 -9.40
N ALA A 290 8.14 27.07 -9.34
CA ALA A 290 7.11 26.62 -8.42
C ALA A 290 7.61 26.68 -6.98
N ALA A 291 8.84 26.21 -6.71
CA ALA A 291 9.43 26.14 -5.39
C ALA A 291 9.62 27.53 -4.74
N GLN A 292 9.93 28.55 -5.53
CA GLN A 292 10.04 29.93 -5.05
C GLN A 292 8.69 30.57 -4.72
N TYR A 293 7.61 30.11 -5.34
CA TYR A 293 6.27 30.66 -5.13
C TYR A 293 5.49 29.88 -4.06
N ASP A 294 5.45 28.56 -4.20
CA ASP A 294 4.76 27.61 -3.34
C ASP A 294 5.50 26.26 -3.35
N PRO A 295 6.34 26.00 -2.32
CA PRO A 295 7.08 24.74 -2.19
C PRO A 295 6.20 23.48 -2.15
N VAL A 296 4.98 23.57 -1.60
CA VAL A 296 4.07 22.43 -1.52
C VAL A 296 3.50 22.12 -2.90
N ALA A 297 3.10 23.15 -3.65
CA ALA A 297 2.73 22.99 -5.05
C ALA A 297 3.88 22.44 -5.88
N ALA A 298 5.13 22.87 -5.65
CA ALA A 298 6.29 22.32 -6.34
C ALA A 298 6.43 20.80 -6.10
N ILE A 299 6.32 20.35 -4.85
CA ILE A 299 6.40 18.93 -4.51
C ILE A 299 5.26 18.14 -5.18
N ILE A 300 4.01 18.58 -5.04
CA ILE A 300 2.85 17.81 -5.52
C ILE A 300 2.65 17.90 -7.04
N LEU A 301 2.92 19.06 -7.65
CA LEU A 301 2.60 19.34 -9.05
C LEU A 301 3.81 19.44 -9.98
N HIS A 302 5.05 19.39 -9.49
CA HIS A 302 6.24 19.51 -10.36
C HIS A 302 7.29 18.43 -10.14
N CYS A 303 7.45 17.94 -8.91
CA CYS A 303 8.50 16.98 -8.55
C CYS A 303 8.41 15.66 -9.32
N SER A 304 9.58 15.15 -9.71
CA SER A 304 9.83 13.76 -10.06
C SER A 304 10.74 13.09 -9.01
N PRO A 305 10.85 11.75 -8.97
CA PRO A 305 11.84 11.08 -8.09
C PRO A 305 13.29 11.54 -8.30
N GLY A 306 13.60 12.10 -9.48
CA GLY A 306 14.92 12.65 -9.80
C GLY A 306 15.22 13.97 -9.08
N ASP A 307 14.20 14.72 -8.66
CA ASP A 307 14.35 15.97 -7.90
C ASP A 307 14.51 15.74 -6.39
N ILE A 308 14.51 14.47 -5.93
CA ILE A 308 14.75 14.14 -4.53
C ILE A 308 16.24 13.96 -4.32
N ASP A 309 16.87 14.86 -3.58
CA ASP A 309 18.31 14.83 -3.32
C ASP A 309 18.68 13.83 -2.22
N MET A 310 17.98 13.92 -1.08
CA MET A 310 18.33 13.16 0.12
C MET A 310 17.08 12.58 0.80
N VAL A 311 17.23 11.36 1.34
CA VAL A 311 16.18 10.67 2.11
C VAL A 311 16.81 10.13 3.38
N LEU A 312 16.17 10.41 4.51
CA LEU A 312 16.55 9.92 5.83
C LEU A 312 15.39 9.09 6.38
N VAL A 313 15.74 7.95 6.99
CA VAL A 313 14.80 7.14 7.77
C VAL A 313 15.41 6.92 9.13
N ASP A 314 14.69 7.30 10.18
CA ASP A 314 15.18 7.26 11.56
C ASP A 314 16.52 8.00 11.74
N GLY A 315 16.70 9.11 11.01
CA GLY A 315 17.93 9.91 11.00
C GLY A 315 19.09 9.30 10.20
N MET A 316 18.93 8.11 9.64
CA MET A 316 19.92 7.44 8.80
C MET A 316 19.72 7.81 7.33
N VAL A 317 20.77 8.32 6.70
CA VAL A 317 20.75 8.66 5.27
C VAL A 317 20.62 7.38 4.44
N ARG A 318 19.62 7.33 3.57
CA ARG A 318 19.32 6.22 2.64
C ARG A 318 19.54 6.60 1.18
N LYS A 319 19.34 7.88 0.85
CA LYS A 319 19.62 8.49 -0.45
C LYS A 319 20.42 9.77 -0.22
N LYS A 320 21.41 10.05 -1.07
CA LYS A 320 22.21 11.29 -1.03
C LYS A 320 22.69 11.65 -2.44
N ASP A 321 22.72 12.93 -2.78
CA ASP A 321 23.16 13.43 -4.09
C ASP A 321 22.38 12.75 -5.23
N GLY A 322 21.08 12.51 -5.01
CA GLY A 322 20.19 11.83 -5.96
C GLY A 322 20.35 10.30 -6.04
N LEU A 323 21.28 9.69 -5.30
CA LEU A 323 21.64 8.28 -5.40
C LEU A 323 21.32 7.49 -4.13
N LEU A 324 20.77 6.27 -4.28
CA LEU A 324 20.60 5.34 -3.16
C LEU A 324 21.95 4.85 -2.66
N LEU A 325 22.08 4.77 -1.34
CA LEU A 325 23.25 4.21 -0.68
C LEU A 325 23.16 2.67 -0.62
N PRO A 326 24.30 1.96 -0.52
CA PRO A 326 24.30 0.52 -0.30
C PRO A 326 23.59 0.15 0.99
N VAL A 327 22.93 -1.02 1.00
CA VAL A 327 22.25 -1.56 2.17
C VAL A 327 23.05 -2.68 2.80
N SER A 328 22.94 -2.81 4.12
CA SER A 328 23.49 -3.97 4.85
C SER A 328 22.47 -5.09 4.85
N VAL A 329 22.95 -6.33 4.68
CA VAL A 329 22.10 -7.52 4.69
C VAL A 329 21.81 -7.92 6.13
N ASP A 330 20.52 -7.98 6.48
CA ASP A 330 20.03 -8.41 7.79
C ASP A 330 20.46 -9.84 8.12
N ASP A 331 20.69 -10.11 9.41
CA ASP A 331 21.18 -11.40 9.90
C ASP A 331 20.31 -12.58 9.45
N LEU A 332 18.99 -12.37 9.38
CA LEU A 332 18.05 -13.39 8.90
C LEU A 332 18.28 -13.75 7.43
N ALA A 333 18.82 -12.85 6.60
CA ALA A 333 19.05 -13.11 5.18
C ALA A 333 20.47 -13.62 4.87
N LYS A 334 21.42 -13.60 5.82
CA LYS A 334 22.84 -13.92 5.56
C LYS A 334 23.09 -15.33 5.03
N GLU A 335 22.28 -16.30 5.42
CA GLU A 335 22.40 -17.67 4.90
C GLU A 335 21.93 -17.77 3.45
N ALA A 336 20.92 -16.97 3.07
CA ALA A 336 20.37 -16.95 1.72
C ALA A 336 21.16 -16.04 0.77
N VAL A 337 21.81 -15.00 1.31
CA VAL A 337 22.52 -13.97 0.55
C VAL A 337 24.00 -14.02 0.92
N SER A 338 24.84 -14.48 0.00
CA SER A 338 26.30 -14.56 0.19
C SER A 338 27.02 -13.20 0.09
N ALA A 339 26.42 -12.14 0.66
CA ALA A 339 26.95 -10.79 0.71
C ALA A 339 26.56 -10.13 2.04
N THR A 340 27.44 -9.26 2.55
CA THR A 340 27.16 -8.46 3.75
C THR A 340 26.50 -7.13 3.42
N SER A 341 26.64 -6.66 2.18
CA SER A 341 26.03 -5.43 1.69
C SER A 341 25.69 -5.54 0.21
N LEU A 342 24.64 -4.86 -0.22
CA LEU A 342 24.18 -4.84 -1.61
C LEU A 342 24.03 -3.40 -2.10
N THR A 343 24.48 -3.12 -3.32
CA THR A 343 24.20 -1.86 -4.01
C THR A 343 22.90 -1.97 -4.82
N TRP A 344 22.35 -0.83 -5.23
CA TRP A 344 21.19 -0.80 -6.14
C TRP A 344 21.45 -1.56 -7.45
N LYS A 345 22.69 -1.53 -7.95
CA LYS A 345 23.09 -2.27 -9.15
C LYS A 345 23.11 -3.78 -8.93
N ASP A 346 23.52 -4.24 -7.74
CA ASP A 346 23.53 -5.67 -7.43
C ASP A 346 22.10 -6.21 -7.36
N ILE A 347 21.21 -5.45 -6.70
CA ILE A 347 19.79 -5.79 -6.60
C ILE A 347 19.13 -5.80 -7.97
N ALA A 348 19.41 -4.81 -8.82
CA ALA A 348 18.89 -4.78 -10.19
C ALA A 348 19.31 -6.03 -10.99
N ARG A 349 20.54 -6.55 -10.82
CA ARG A 349 20.97 -7.79 -11.48
C ARG A 349 20.18 -9.00 -10.97
N GLU A 350 19.93 -9.11 -9.67
CA GLU A 350 19.14 -10.21 -9.11
C GLU A 350 17.66 -10.13 -9.54
N THR A 351 17.09 -8.93 -9.60
CA THR A 351 15.73 -8.72 -10.15
C THR A 351 15.65 -9.14 -11.61
N MET A 352 16.65 -8.80 -12.43
CA MET A 352 16.71 -9.24 -13.83
C MET A 352 16.82 -10.76 -13.96
N LYS A 353 17.63 -11.42 -13.13
CA LYS A 353 17.72 -12.90 -13.11
C LYS A 353 16.40 -13.54 -12.72
N SER A 354 15.74 -13.01 -11.70
CA SER A 354 14.41 -13.46 -11.26
C SER A 354 13.37 -13.32 -12.37
N GLN A 355 13.34 -12.16 -13.03
CA GLN A 355 12.45 -11.89 -14.16
C GLN A 355 12.68 -12.88 -15.31
N GLN A 356 13.94 -13.17 -15.68
CA GLN A 356 14.25 -14.16 -16.71
C GLN A 356 13.78 -15.57 -16.33
N ALA A 357 13.92 -15.96 -15.06
CA ALA A 357 13.45 -17.25 -14.57
C ALA A 357 11.92 -17.35 -14.64
N ILE A 358 11.21 -16.29 -14.23
CA ILE A 358 9.74 -16.22 -14.29
C ILE A 358 9.25 -16.30 -15.73
N VAL A 359 9.84 -15.52 -16.66
CA VAL A 359 9.46 -15.54 -18.08
C VAL A 359 9.64 -16.95 -18.67
N LYS A 360 10.77 -17.61 -18.38
CA LYS A 360 11.03 -18.98 -18.86
C LYS A 360 10.03 -20.00 -18.32
N GLN A 361 9.52 -19.80 -17.10
CA GLN A 361 8.46 -20.64 -16.54
C GLN A 361 7.10 -20.31 -17.16
N ALA A 362 6.80 -19.02 -17.38
CA ALA A 362 5.58 -18.58 -18.03
C ALA A 362 5.43 -19.11 -19.45
N ASP A 363 6.52 -19.28 -20.21
CA ASP A 363 6.53 -19.91 -21.53
C ASP A 363 6.01 -21.36 -21.53
N GLN A 364 5.96 -22.00 -20.35
CA GLN A 364 5.47 -23.37 -20.17
C GLN A 364 4.00 -23.41 -19.71
N VAL A 365 3.40 -22.25 -19.44
CA VAL A 365 2.03 -22.14 -18.97
C VAL A 365 1.09 -21.89 -20.15
N ASP A 366 0.08 -22.74 -20.31
CA ASP A 366 -1.03 -22.44 -21.20
C ASP A 366 -1.89 -21.33 -20.57
N VAL A 367 -1.71 -20.10 -21.06
CA VAL A 367 -2.43 -18.92 -20.56
C VAL A 367 -3.94 -19.05 -20.78
N ALA A 368 -4.38 -19.66 -21.89
CA ALA A 368 -5.80 -19.82 -22.17
C ALA A 368 -6.45 -20.80 -21.18
N GLU A 369 -5.75 -21.90 -20.88
CA GLU A 369 -6.15 -22.84 -19.84
C GLU A 369 -6.19 -22.17 -18.46
N GLY A 370 -5.16 -21.39 -18.11
CA GLY A 370 -5.09 -20.66 -16.85
C GLY A 370 -6.24 -19.67 -16.68
N VAL A 371 -6.56 -18.89 -17.72
CA VAL A 371 -7.70 -17.96 -17.72
C VAL A 371 -9.03 -18.71 -17.58
N ALA A 372 -9.19 -19.85 -18.25
CA ALA A 372 -10.39 -20.68 -18.12
C ALA A 372 -10.56 -21.24 -16.69
N ALA A 373 -9.46 -21.67 -16.06
CA ALA A 373 -9.45 -22.12 -14.68
C ALA A 373 -9.81 -20.99 -13.70
N LEU A 374 -9.25 -19.79 -13.88
CA LEU A 374 -9.57 -18.61 -13.07
C LEU A 374 -11.03 -18.18 -13.22
N LYS A 375 -11.55 -18.14 -14.46
CA LYS A 375 -12.97 -17.86 -14.74
C LYS A 375 -13.89 -18.79 -13.95
N LYS A 376 -13.58 -20.08 -13.94
CA LYS A 376 -14.34 -21.09 -13.20
C LYS A 376 -14.20 -20.89 -11.69
N LEU A 377 -12.98 -20.67 -11.19
CA LEU A 377 -12.68 -20.52 -9.77
C LEU A 377 -13.36 -19.30 -9.16
N TRP A 378 -13.37 -18.19 -9.89
CA TRP A 378 -13.93 -16.90 -9.44
C TRP A 378 -15.36 -16.67 -9.93
N HIS A 379 -15.99 -17.68 -10.53
CA HIS A 379 -17.37 -17.62 -11.03
C HIS A 379 -17.64 -16.40 -11.94
N TRP A 380 -16.71 -16.12 -12.84
CA TRP A 380 -16.85 -15.00 -13.78
C TRP A 380 -18.02 -15.24 -14.73
N ASP A 381 -18.94 -14.27 -14.77
CA ASP A 381 -20.04 -14.28 -15.73
C ASP A 381 -19.55 -13.81 -17.09
N GLU A 382 -19.34 -14.76 -18.00
CA GLU A 382 -18.84 -14.46 -19.35
C GLU A 382 -19.76 -13.52 -20.15
N SER A 383 -21.05 -13.40 -19.78
CA SER A 383 -21.98 -12.49 -20.45
C SER A 383 -21.72 -11.01 -20.15
N THR A 384 -20.91 -10.73 -19.12
CA THR A 384 -20.54 -9.37 -18.72
C THR A 384 -19.31 -8.83 -19.45
N PHE A 385 -18.59 -9.68 -20.20
CA PHE A 385 -17.40 -9.26 -20.93
C PHE A 385 -17.80 -8.52 -22.20
N VAL A 386 -17.21 -7.34 -22.39
CA VAL A 386 -17.34 -6.53 -23.60
C VAL A 386 -16.04 -6.62 -24.41
N ASN A 387 -16.17 -6.75 -25.73
CA ASN A 387 -15.03 -6.82 -26.66
C ASN A 387 -14.43 -5.44 -26.96
#